data_AF-A0A1F5ZIH3-F1
#
_entry.id   AF-A0A1F5ZIH3-F1
#
_cell.length_a   1.000
_cell.length_b   1.000
_cell.length_c   1.000
_cell.angle_alpha   90.00
_cell.angle_beta   90.00
_cell.angle_gamma   90.00
#
_symmetry.space_group_name_H-M   'P 1'
#
loop_
_entity.id
_entity.type
_entity.pdbx_description
1 polymer ?
#
loop_
_entity_poly.entity_id
_entity_poly.type
_entity_poly.pdbx_seq_one_letter_code
_entity_poly.pdbx_strand_id
1 'polypeptide(L)'
;MFQVMRFFISAILDLEIENCSDMKKRKRLALTLLIVVLAVSGIAYSLFKNIQSRFEAPRKNTPDIQFTISKNKTLDAIVGDLKYYDFIKDEGFFIFALEHTQDNTKGGENFIKVGKGSKTIEREAVYTISQSMSAWELASVLLNSGTRQDCDHGCPENNFTPELLPGGDLAPTIKEKYSWVKTYEDCVEAMGNDGGQLSSEQYYERTGIKRCVSPDGREFTEGKEGWSDKPSP
;
A
#
# COMPACT_ATOMS: atom_id res chain seq x y z
N MET A 1 -28.53 -42.91 -26.98
CA MET A 1 -27.43 -42.10 -27.60
C MET A 1 -27.46 -42.07 -29.14
N PHE A 2 -28.59 -42.40 -29.81
CA PHE A 2 -28.65 -42.43 -31.29
C PHE A 2 -29.84 -41.70 -31.92
N GLN A 3 -30.64 -40.97 -31.12
CA GLN A 3 -31.89 -40.36 -31.60
C GLN A 3 -31.87 -38.83 -31.63
N VAL A 4 -30.82 -38.21 -31.08
CA VAL A 4 -30.60 -36.75 -31.12
C VAL A 4 -29.81 -36.31 -32.37
N MET A 5 -29.16 -37.26 -33.06
CA MET A 5 -28.26 -36.97 -34.18
C MET A 5 -28.96 -36.88 -35.55
N ARG A 6 -30.24 -37.27 -35.65
CA ARG A 6 -31.02 -37.16 -36.91
C ARG A 6 -31.72 -35.82 -37.09
N PHE A 7 -31.92 -35.05 -36.01
CA PHE A 7 -32.53 -33.72 -36.11
C PHE A 7 -31.57 -32.62 -36.59
N PHE A 8 -30.25 -32.83 -36.44
CA PHE A 8 -29.26 -31.84 -36.87
C PHE A 8 -28.93 -31.87 -38.37
N ILE A 9 -29.22 -32.96 -39.08
CA ILE A 9 -28.91 -33.07 -40.53
C ILE A 9 -30.05 -32.53 -41.40
N SER A 10 -31.31 -32.61 -40.92
CA SER A 10 -32.45 -32.11 -41.71
C SER A 10 -32.57 -30.58 -41.72
N ALA A 11 -31.90 -29.87 -40.81
CA ALA A 11 -31.89 -28.40 -40.79
C ALA A 11 -30.83 -27.77 -41.70
N ILE A 12 -30.00 -28.58 -42.38
CA ILE A 12 -28.87 -28.12 -43.21
C ILE A 12 -29.21 -28.12 -44.72
N LEU A 13 -30.34 -28.70 -45.15
CA LEU A 13 -30.64 -28.88 -46.57
C LEU A 13 -31.82 -28.06 -47.14
N ASP A 14 -32.58 -27.33 -46.33
CA ASP A 14 -33.67 -26.44 -46.79
C ASP A 14 -33.31 -24.94 -46.74
N LEU A 15 -32.07 -24.59 -47.05
CA LEU A 15 -31.63 -23.19 -47.21
C LEU A 15 -31.14 -22.96 -48.64
N GLU A 16 -32.00 -23.30 -49.60
CA GLU A 16 -31.85 -22.85 -50.98
C GLU A 16 -32.41 -21.41 -51.09
N ILE A 17 -31.47 -20.47 -51.10
CA ILE A 17 -31.52 -19.24 -51.92
C ILE A 17 -32.80 -18.39 -51.76
N GLU A 18 -32.90 -17.68 -50.64
CA GLU A 18 -33.49 -16.34 -50.67
C GLU A 18 -32.57 -15.34 -49.94
N ASN A 19 -32.08 -14.38 -50.72
CA ASN A 19 -31.46 -13.13 -50.32
C ASN A 19 -29.94 -13.11 -49.98
N CYS A 20 -29.12 -13.10 -51.04
CA CYS A 20 -27.67 -12.87 -51.00
C CYS A 20 -27.26 -11.52 -50.34
N SER A 21 -28.19 -10.55 -50.30
CA SER A 21 -28.04 -9.27 -49.59
C SER A 21 -27.97 -9.44 -48.06
N ASP A 22 -28.75 -10.38 -47.51
CA ASP A 22 -28.89 -10.58 -46.07
C ASP A 22 -27.67 -11.31 -45.48
N MET A 23 -27.10 -12.28 -46.19
CA MET A 23 -25.85 -12.94 -45.75
C MET A 23 -24.66 -11.99 -45.67
N LYS A 24 -24.58 -11.01 -46.58
CA LYS A 24 -23.50 -10.01 -46.58
C LYS A 24 -23.63 -9.03 -45.41
N LYS A 25 -24.88 -8.66 -45.05
CA LYS A 25 -25.18 -7.88 -43.84
C LYS A 25 -24.87 -8.66 -42.56
N ARG A 26 -25.29 -9.93 -42.46
CA ARG A 26 -24.99 -10.80 -41.30
C ARG A 26 -23.49 -11.03 -41.10
N LYS A 27 -22.72 -11.26 -42.18
CA LYS A 27 -21.25 -11.36 -42.11
C LYS A 27 -20.59 -10.06 -41.67
N ARG A 28 -21.04 -8.90 -42.17
CA ARG A 28 -20.57 -7.59 -41.70
C ARG A 28 -20.90 -7.36 -40.23
N LEU A 29 -22.12 -7.70 -39.81
CA LEU A 29 -22.54 -7.56 -38.42
C LEU A 29 -21.72 -8.46 -37.49
N ALA A 30 -21.51 -9.72 -37.87
CA ALA A 30 -20.69 -10.68 -37.13
C ALA A 30 -19.22 -10.23 -37.05
N LEU A 31 -18.65 -9.70 -38.14
CA LEU A 31 -17.31 -9.14 -38.15
C LEU A 31 -17.20 -7.91 -37.25
N THR A 32 -18.21 -7.03 -37.27
CA THR A 32 -18.24 -5.83 -36.43
C THR A 32 -18.34 -6.23 -34.95
N LEU A 33 -19.19 -7.19 -34.60
CA LEU A 33 -19.30 -7.74 -33.24
C LEU A 33 -18.00 -8.40 -32.79
N LEU A 34 -17.33 -9.17 -33.65
CA LEU A 34 -16.04 -9.77 -33.35
C LEU A 34 -14.99 -8.70 -33.01
N ILE A 35 -14.91 -7.63 -33.82
CA ILE A 35 -13.98 -6.53 -33.58
C ILE A 35 -14.28 -5.84 -32.25
N VAL A 36 -15.55 -5.60 -31.93
CA VAL A 36 -15.96 -4.99 -30.65
C VAL A 36 -15.57 -5.89 -29.48
N VAL A 37 -15.82 -7.20 -29.56
CA VAL A 37 -15.45 -8.15 -28.50
C VAL A 37 -13.94 -8.17 -28.30
N LEU A 38 -13.16 -8.20 -29.39
CA LEU A 38 -11.70 -8.15 -29.31
C LEU A 38 -11.21 -6.85 -28.68
N ALA A 39 -11.77 -5.70 -29.09
CA ALA A 39 -11.42 -4.40 -28.52
C ALA A 39 -11.73 -4.32 -27.01
N VAL A 40 -12.93 -4.75 -26.59
CA VAL A 40 -13.32 -4.78 -25.16
C VAL A 40 -12.43 -5.73 -24.37
N SER A 41 -12.13 -6.91 -24.90
CA SER A 41 -11.25 -7.88 -24.24
C SER A 41 -9.82 -7.35 -24.09
N GLY A 42 -9.30 -6.62 -25.09
CA GLY A 42 -7.99 -5.99 -25.03
C GLY A 42 -7.91 -4.88 -23.98
N ILE A 43 -8.95 -4.05 -23.88
CA ILE A 43 -9.06 -3.02 -22.84
C ILE A 43 -9.12 -3.66 -21.45
N ALA A 44 -9.97 -4.67 -21.27
CA ALA A 44 -10.11 -5.38 -20.00
C ALA A 44 -8.77 -6.04 -19.57
N TYR A 45 -8.08 -6.68 -20.52
CA TYR A 45 -6.76 -7.27 -20.27
C TYR A 45 -5.72 -6.21 -19.87
N SER A 46 -5.69 -5.07 -20.55
CA SER A 46 -4.79 -3.96 -20.22
C SER A 46 -5.04 -3.41 -18.82
N LEU A 47 -6.31 -3.20 -18.45
CA LEU A 47 -6.68 -2.78 -17.10
C LEU A 47 -6.29 -3.82 -16.05
N PHE A 48 -6.55 -5.10 -16.31
CA PHE A 48 -6.20 -6.18 -15.39
C PHE A 48 -4.68 -6.29 -15.19
N LYS A 49 -3.90 -6.20 -16.26
CA LYS A 49 -2.43 -6.17 -16.20
C LYS A 49 -1.91 -4.98 -15.40
N ASN A 50 -2.50 -3.80 -15.59
CA ASN A 50 -2.12 -2.60 -14.86
C ASN A 50 -2.44 -2.69 -13.35
N ILE A 51 -3.54 -3.35 -12.99
CA ILE A 51 -3.87 -3.63 -11.58
C ILE A 51 -2.89 -4.65 -10.99
N GLN A 52 -2.67 -5.77 -11.70
CA GLN A 52 -1.78 -6.83 -11.24
C GLN A 52 -0.35 -6.33 -11.01
N SER A 53 0.15 -5.45 -11.88
CA SER A 53 1.51 -4.90 -11.76
C SER A 53 1.74 -4.08 -10.49
N ARG A 54 0.68 -3.56 -9.84
CA ARG A 54 0.75 -2.83 -8.56
C ARG A 54 1.06 -3.74 -7.38
N PHE A 55 0.70 -5.02 -7.47
CA PHE A 55 1.01 -6.03 -6.45
C PHE A 55 2.38 -6.68 -6.65
N GLU A 56 2.96 -6.59 -7.85
CA GLU A 56 4.28 -7.16 -8.14
C GLU A 56 5.39 -6.44 -7.35
N ALA A 57 6.48 -7.17 -7.11
CA ALA A 57 7.67 -6.63 -6.47
C ALA A 57 8.18 -5.36 -7.20
N PRO A 58 8.60 -4.31 -6.46
CA PRO A 58 9.23 -3.12 -7.03
C PRO A 58 10.55 -3.43 -7.73
N ARG A 59 11.36 -4.33 -7.17
CA ARG A 59 12.69 -4.68 -7.68
C ARG A 59 12.85 -6.19 -7.79
N LYS A 60 13.99 -6.64 -8.33
CA LYS A 60 14.34 -8.05 -8.47
C LYS A 60 15.70 -8.29 -7.84
N ASN A 61 15.89 -9.47 -7.23
CA ASN A 61 17.16 -9.93 -6.66
C ASN A 61 17.76 -8.95 -5.64
N THR A 62 16.93 -8.41 -4.74
CA THR A 62 17.39 -7.54 -3.67
C THR A 62 17.66 -8.35 -2.40
N PRO A 63 18.72 -8.03 -1.63
CA PRO A 63 18.98 -8.66 -0.35
C PRO A 63 17.82 -8.46 0.62
N ASP A 64 17.71 -9.39 1.56
CA ASP A 64 16.85 -9.26 2.71
C ASP A 64 17.42 -8.24 3.69
N ILE A 65 16.52 -7.47 4.30
CA ILE A 65 16.82 -6.52 5.35
C ILE A 65 15.89 -6.73 6.54
N GLN A 66 16.28 -6.20 7.68
CA GLN A 66 15.43 -6.16 8.86
C GLN A 66 14.63 -4.86 8.88
N PHE A 67 13.33 -4.98 9.07
CA PHE A 67 12.39 -3.88 9.27
C PHE A 67 11.81 -3.97 10.68
N THR A 68 12.08 -2.97 11.50
CA THR A 68 11.68 -2.90 12.90
C THR A 68 10.46 -2.00 13.03
N ILE A 69 9.39 -2.53 13.62
CA ILE A 69 8.19 -1.76 13.93
C ILE A 69 8.23 -1.42 15.42
N SER A 70 8.34 -0.13 15.75
CA SER A 70 8.37 0.31 17.16
C SER A 70 6.97 0.36 17.80
N LYS A 71 6.94 0.46 19.14
CA LYS A 71 5.71 0.43 19.95
C LYS A 71 4.62 1.43 19.55
N ASN A 72 5.02 2.59 19.03
CA ASN A 72 4.09 3.68 18.74
C ASN A 72 3.79 3.82 17.24
N LYS A 73 4.31 2.93 16.39
CA LYS A 73 4.05 2.99 14.95
C LYS A 73 2.59 2.71 14.64
N THR A 74 2.04 3.49 13.71
CA THR A 74 0.69 3.30 13.16
C THR A 74 0.76 2.45 11.90
N LEU A 75 -0.38 1.91 11.45
CA LEU A 75 -0.44 1.17 10.18
C LEU A 75 0.01 2.07 9.02
N ASP A 76 -0.48 3.30 8.99
CA ASP A 76 -0.17 4.24 7.92
C ASP A 76 1.32 4.63 7.94
N ALA A 77 1.97 4.68 9.12
CA ALA A 77 3.43 4.80 9.25
C ALA A 77 4.17 3.69 8.49
N ILE A 78 3.76 2.46 8.76
CA ILE A 78 4.40 1.27 8.21
C ILE A 78 4.23 1.26 6.70
N VAL A 79 3.00 1.49 6.23
CA VAL A 79 2.69 1.54 4.80
C VAL A 79 3.45 2.67 4.12
N GLY A 80 3.48 3.86 4.73
CA GLY A 80 4.20 5.02 4.22
C GLY A 80 5.71 4.81 4.15
N ASP A 81 6.33 4.23 5.19
CA ASP A 81 7.75 3.87 5.18
C ASP A 81 8.04 2.85 4.06
N LEU A 82 7.25 1.77 3.97
CA LEU A 82 7.42 0.77 2.91
C LEU A 82 7.23 1.36 1.52
N LYS A 83 6.33 2.34 1.35
CA LYS A 83 6.12 3.03 0.08
C LYS A 83 7.28 3.95 -0.26
N TYR A 84 7.73 4.73 0.71
CA TYR A 84 8.81 5.70 0.59
C TYR A 84 10.12 5.01 0.19
N TYR A 85 10.38 3.85 0.79
CA TYR A 85 11.58 3.06 0.56
C TYR A 85 11.42 1.99 -0.55
N ASP A 86 10.42 2.13 -1.44
CA ASP A 86 10.22 1.24 -2.59
C ASP A 86 10.09 -0.26 -2.24
N PHE A 87 9.58 -0.61 -1.05
CA PHE A 87 9.17 -1.99 -0.75
C PHE A 87 7.80 -2.32 -1.33
N ILE A 88 6.98 -1.30 -1.57
CA ILE A 88 5.66 -1.42 -2.22
C ILE A 88 5.50 -0.38 -3.32
N LYS A 89 4.72 -0.71 -4.35
CA LYS A 89 4.44 0.21 -5.46
C LYS A 89 3.31 1.18 -5.17
N ASP A 90 2.36 0.79 -4.32
CA ASP A 90 1.15 1.54 -4.05
C ASP A 90 0.59 1.19 -2.66
N GLU A 91 0.27 2.22 -1.88
CA GLU A 91 -0.19 2.09 -0.50
C GLU A 91 -1.58 1.43 -0.43
N GLY A 92 -2.51 1.86 -1.28
CA GLY A 92 -3.88 1.34 -1.28
C GLY A 92 -3.94 -0.13 -1.67
N PHE A 93 -3.16 -0.53 -2.68
CA PHE A 93 -3.04 -1.94 -3.06
C PHE A 93 -2.34 -2.78 -2.00
N PHE A 94 -1.37 -2.23 -1.27
CA PHE A 94 -0.73 -2.95 -0.18
C PHE A 94 -1.65 -3.12 1.03
N ILE A 95 -2.42 -2.10 1.40
CA ILE A 95 -3.47 -2.21 2.43
C ILE A 95 -4.47 -3.29 2.02
N PHE A 96 -4.91 -3.30 0.76
CA PHE A 96 -5.77 -4.37 0.25
C PHE A 96 -5.13 -5.76 0.41
N ALA A 97 -3.82 -5.89 0.13
CA ALA A 97 -3.09 -7.15 0.32
C ALA A 97 -3.04 -7.58 1.79
N LEU A 98 -2.80 -6.66 2.73
CA LEU A 98 -2.86 -6.94 4.17
C LEU A 98 -4.26 -7.39 4.60
N GLU A 99 -5.31 -6.73 4.11
CA GLU A 99 -6.70 -7.07 4.42
C GLU A 99 -7.12 -8.44 3.88
N HIS A 100 -6.44 -8.97 2.86
CA HIS A 100 -6.81 -10.23 2.19
C HIS A 100 -5.80 -11.38 2.39
N THR A 101 -4.61 -11.12 2.94
CA THR A 101 -3.63 -12.16 3.29
C THR A 101 -3.96 -12.85 4.61
N GLN A 102 -3.85 -14.17 4.67
CA GLN A 102 -4.15 -14.92 5.89
C GLN A 102 -3.26 -14.47 7.07
N ASP A 103 -3.89 -14.25 8.23
CA ASP A 103 -3.24 -13.95 9.49
C ASP A 103 -3.41 -15.17 10.42
N ASN A 104 -2.30 -15.69 10.93
CA ASN A 104 -2.25 -16.84 11.83
C ASN A 104 -1.91 -16.45 13.27
N THR A 105 -1.77 -15.15 13.56
CA THR A 105 -1.50 -14.65 14.90
C THR A 105 -2.78 -14.61 15.72
N LYS A 106 -2.62 -14.65 17.05
CA LYS A 106 -3.75 -14.52 17.99
C LYS A 106 -4.06 -13.06 18.35
N GLY A 107 -3.33 -12.11 17.78
CA GLY A 107 -3.32 -10.71 18.18
C GLY A 107 -2.88 -10.49 19.65
N GLY A 108 -3.00 -9.25 20.11
CA GLY A 108 -2.64 -8.83 21.47
C GLY A 108 -2.64 -7.30 21.62
N GLU A 109 -2.30 -6.80 22.80
CA GLU A 109 -2.27 -5.36 23.08
C GLU A 109 -1.19 -4.62 22.28
N ASN A 110 -0.08 -5.29 21.97
CA ASN A 110 1.02 -4.75 21.19
C ASN A 110 0.85 -4.96 19.68
N PHE A 111 -0.37 -5.19 19.20
CA PHE A 111 -0.63 -5.40 17.78
C PHE A 111 -1.39 -4.22 17.16
N ILE A 112 -1.07 -3.92 15.91
CA ILE A 112 -1.79 -2.98 15.05
C ILE A 112 -2.86 -3.75 14.30
N LYS A 113 -4.10 -3.29 14.38
CA LYS A 113 -5.19 -3.84 13.57
C LYS A 113 -5.10 -3.32 12.14
N VAL A 114 -5.31 -4.20 11.17
CA VAL A 114 -5.40 -3.85 9.75
C VAL A 114 -6.87 -3.68 9.36
N GLY A 115 -7.21 -2.45 8.93
CA GLY A 115 -8.54 -2.11 8.45
C GLY A 115 -9.64 -2.32 9.50
N LYS A 116 -10.80 -2.79 9.05
CA LYS A 116 -11.94 -3.16 9.92
C LYS A 116 -11.86 -4.62 10.43
N GLY A 117 -10.79 -5.33 10.10
CA GLY A 117 -10.67 -6.77 10.31
C GLY A 117 -10.10 -7.18 11.67
N SER A 118 -9.97 -8.49 11.86
CA SER A 118 -9.26 -9.12 12.98
C SER A 118 -7.76 -9.28 12.73
N LYS A 119 -7.25 -8.80 11.59
CA LYS A 119 -5.87 -9.01 11.17
C LYS A 119 -4.95 -8.08 11.92
N THR A 120 -3.79 -8.58 12.30
CA THR A 120 -2.90 -7.91 13.23
C THR A 120 -1.44 -7.98 12.80
N ILE A 121 -0.74 -6.86 12.89
CA ILE A 121 0.71 -6.75 12.73
C ILE A 121 1.30 -6.49 14.12
N GLU A 122 2.31 -7.25 14.51
CA GLU A 122 2.97 -7.09 15.81
C GLU A 122 3.83 -5.82 15.84
N ARG A 123 3.71 -5.04 16.93
CA ARG A 123 4.64 -3.96 17.26
C ARG A 123 5.75 -4.47 18.15
N GLU A 124 6.83 -3.71 18.18
CA GLU A 124 8.09 -4.08 18.84
C GLU A 124 8.55 -5.43 18.31
N ALA A 125 8.53 -5.57 16.98
CA ALA A 125 8.91 -6.77 16.28
C ALA A 125 9.77 -6.42 15.07
N VAL A 126 10.66 -7.35 14.74
CA VAL A 126 11.54 -7.27 13.58
C VAL A 126 11.03 -8.23 12.52
N TYR A 127 11.05 -7.76 11.27
CA TYR A 127 10.60 -8.46 10.09
C TYR A 127 11.71 -8.54 9.06
N THR A 128 11.95 -9.73 8.52
CA THR A 128 12.87 -9.88 7.38
C THR A 128 12.11 -9.64 6.09
N ILE A 129 12.42 -8.54 5.39
CA ILE A 129 11.72 -8.11 4.18
C ILE A 129 12.70 -7.82 3.04
N SER A 130 12.20 -7.80 1.81
CA SER A 130 12.99 -7.46 0.62
C SER A 130 12.15 -6.74 -0.43
N GLN A 131 12.76 -5.83 -1.19
CA GLN A 131 12.09 -5.13 -2.31
C GLN A 131 11.79 -6.07 -3.51
N SER A 132 12.26 -7.32 -3.45
CA SER A 132 11.89 -8.38 -4.38
C SER A 132 10.65 -9.16 -3.97
N MET A 133 10.06 -8.85 -2.80
CA MET A 133 8.78 -9.39 -2.39
C MET A 133 7.65 -8.64 -3.08
N SER A 134 6.65 -9.37 -3.56
CA SER A 134 5.35 -8.82 -3.94
C SER A 134 4.61 -8.27 -2.72
N ALA A 135 3.61 -7.44 -2.96
CA ALA A 135 2.72 -6.92 -1.91
C ALA A 135 2.07 -8.06 -1.09
N TRP A 136 1.77 -9.20 -1.72
CA TRP A 136 1.20 -10.37 -1.05
C TRP A 136 2.21 -11.09 -0.14
N GLU A 137 3.45 -11.26 -0.62
CA GLU A 137 4.52 -11.87 0.19
C GLU A 137 4.88 -10.98 1.37
N LEU A 138 5.04 -9.68 1.13
CA LEU A 138 5.33 -8.71 2.18
C LEU A 138 4.20 -8.64 3.22
N ALA A 139 2.94 -8.64 2.78
CA ALA A 139 1.79 -8.71 3.68
C ALA A 139 1.81 -10.00 4.53
N SER A 140 2.16 -11.13 3.93
CA SER A 140 2.28 -12.40 4.64
C SER A 140 3.35 -12.35 5.71
N VAL A 141 4.51 -11.74 5.41
CA VAL A 141 5.59 -11.53 6.38
C VAL A 141 5.15 -10.66 7.55
N LEU A 142 4.53 -9.50 7.27
CA LEU A 142 4.10 -8.58 8.33
C LEU A 142 3.04 -9.19 9.26
N LEU A 143 2.16 -10.01 8.72
CA LEU A 143 1.09 -10.66 9.50
C LEU A 143 1.55 -11.89 10.27
N ASN A 144 2.63 -12.57 9.85
CA ASN A 144 2.92 -13.92 10.36
C ASN A 144 4.35 -14.15 10.86
N SER A 145 5.30 -13.25 10.57
CA SER A 145 6.74 -13.53 10.74
C SER A 145 7.47 -12.53 11.62
N GLY A 146 6.73 -11.73 12.41
CA GLY A 146 7.32 -10.81 13.37
C GLY A 146 8.08 -11.57 14.46
N THR A 147 9.32 -11.19 14.70
CA THR A 147 10.08 -11.65 15.87
C THR A 147 10.08 -10.54 16.90
N ARG A 148 9.37 -10.75 18.02
CA ARG A 148 9.29 -9.76 19.08
C ARG A 148 10.68 -9.39 19.61
N GLN A 149 10.95 -8.10 19.66
CA GLN A 149 12.13 -7.50 20.25
C GLN A 149 11.67 -6.69 21.46
N ASP A 150 12.15 -7.07 22.63
CA ASP A 150 11.84 -6.32 23.84
C ASP A 150 12.57 -4.97 23.80
N CYS A 151 11.79 -3.89 23.73
CA CYS A 151 12.29 -2.52 23.64
C CYS A 151 12.25 -1.79 25.00
N ASP A 152 12.23 -2.52 26.12
CA ASP A 152 12.23 -1.95 27.48
C ASP A 152 13.40 -0.98 27.77
N HIS A 153 14.45 -1.01 26.96
CA HIS A 153 15.59 -0.08 27.03
C HIS A 153 15.77 0.80 25.78
N GLY A 154 14.71 0.93 24.97
CA GLY A 154 14.68 1.67 23.71
C GLY A 154 14.83 0.76 22.49
N CYS A 155 13.97 0.96 21.48
CA CYS A 155 14.19 0.37 20.16
C CYS A 155 15.31 1.15 19.44
N PRO A 156 16.03 0.55 18.48
CA PRO A 156 16.93 1.31 17.60
C PRO A 156 16.19 2.47 16.92
N GLU A 157 16.87 3.62 16.76
CA GLU A 157 16.25 4.84 16.20
C GLU A 157 15.81 4.66 14.73
N ASN A 158 16.45 3.72 14.01
CA ASN A 158 16.19 3.45 12.60
C ASN A 158 15.31 2.21 12.43
N ASN A 159 14.32 2.32 11.53
CA ASN A 159 13.37 1.24 11.25
C ASN A 159 13.96 0.16 10.33
N PHE A 160 15.12 0.38 9.70
CA PHE A 160 15.70 -0.54 8.72
C PHE A 160 17.14 -0.89 9.10
N THR A 161 17.52 -2.16 8.96
CA THR A 161 18.89 -2.64 9.19
C THR A 161 19.30 -3.64 8.09
N PRO A 162 20.38 -3.38 7.33
CA PRO A 162 21.19 -2.14 7.34
C PRO A 162 20.40 -0.92 6.85
N GLU A 163 20.81 0.29 7.25
CA GLU A 163 20.22 1.55 6.78
C GLU A 163 20.41 1.79 5.28
N LEU A 164 21.43 1.14 4.69
CA LEU A 164 21.66 1.10 3.26
C LEU A 164 20.72 0.08 2.63
N LEU A 165 19.64 0.60 2.04
CA LEU A 165 18.68 -0.21 1.32
C LEU A 165 19.21 -0.64 -0.06
N PRO A 166 18.79 -1.79 -0.58
CA PRO A 166 19.29 -2.29 -1.85
C PRO A 166 18.93 -1.40 -3.04
N GLY A 167 19.94 -0.74 -3.60
CA GLY A 167 19.75 0.30 -4.61
C GLY A 167 20.76 1.44 -4.54
N GLY A 168 21.43 1.60 -3.40
CA GLY A 168 22.43 2.64 -3.19
C GLY A 168 21.86 3.97 -2.69
N ASP A 169 20.54 4.07 -2.51
CA ASP A 169 19.90 5.20 -1.86
C ASP A 169 20.04 5.01 -0.34
N LEU A 170 20.70 5.96 0.34
CA LEU A 170 20.63 6.06 1.81
C LEU A 170 19.17 6.28 2.18
N ALA A 171 18.65 5.52 3.16
CA ALA A 171 17.39 5.90 3.76
C ALA A 171 17.58 7.28 4.41
N PRO A 172 16.92 8.37 3.93
CA PRO A 172 17.08 9.67 4.57
C PRO A 172 16.70 9.55 6.04
N THR A 173 17.51 10.20 6.86
CA THR A 173 17.24 10.36 8.30
C THR A 173 15.85 10.97 8.49
N ILE A 174 15.24 10.75 9.65
CA ILE A 174 13.94 11.38 9.98
C ILE A 174 14.01 12.90 9.76
N LYS A 175 15.15 13.54 10.04
CA LYS A 175 15.40 14.97 9.76
C LYS A 175 15.34 15.32 8.27
N GLU A 176 15.92 14.50 7.40
CA GLU A 176 15.89 14.72 5.95
C GLU A 176 14.48 14.49 5.38
N LYS A 177 13.77 13.45 5.85
CA LYS A 177 12.37 13.16 5.48
C LYS A 177 11.44 14.34 5.77
N TYR A 178 11.66 15.04 6.89
CA TYR A 178 10.87 16.20 7.31
C TYR A 178 11.52 17.56 7.01
N SER A 179 12.58 17.61 6.19
CA SER A 179 13.27 18.86 5.84
C SER A 179 12.38 19.91 5.15
N TRP A 180 11.26 19.47 4.55
CA TRP A 180 10.25 20.33 3.94
C TRP A 180 9.38 21.07 4.98
N VAL A 181 9.29 20.55 6.21
CA VAL A 181 8.48 21.15 7.29
C VAL A 181 9.17 22.43 7.79
N LYS A 182 8.55 23.57 7.52
CA LYS A 182 9.10 24.91 7.86
C LYS A 182 8.15 25.75 8.70
N THR A 183 6.86 25.48 8.63
CA THR A 183 5.80 26.25 9.28
C THR A 183 4.99 25.38 10.24
N TYR A 184 4.15 26.03 11.04
CA TYR A 184 3.19 25.34 11.89
C TYR A 184 2.20 24.52 11.05
N GLU A 185 1.75 25.07 9.94
CA GLU A 185 0.84 24.42 8.99
C GLU A 185 1.50 23.19 8.37
N ASP A 186 2.76 23.29 7.93
CA ASP A 186 3.52 22.14 7.44
C ASP A 186 3.68 21.07 8.54
N CYS A 187 3.87 21.49 9.79
CA CYS A 187 3.99 20.57 10.92
C CYS A 187 2.66 19.85 11.17
N VAL A 188 1.53 20.57 11.12
CA VAL A 188 0.18 19.99 11.20
C VAL A 188 -0.09 19.05 10.04
N GLU A 189 0.43 19.33 8.84
CA GLU A 189 0.34 18.42 7.70
C GLU A 189 1.25 17.20 7.84
N ALA A 190 2.43 17.39 8.44
CA ALA A 190 3.36 16.30 8.78
C ALA A 190 2.86 15.46 9.96
N MET A 191 1.88 15.93 10.73
CA MET A 191 1.21 15.16 11.77
C MET A 191 0.44 14.01 11.12
N GLY A 192 0.88 12.79 11.41
CA GLY A 192 0.37 11.58 10.79
C GLY A 192 1.41 10.48 10.87
N ASN A 193 1.19 9.39 10.15
CA ASN A 193 2.07 8.24 9.88
C ASN A 193 3.18 8.02 10.90
N ASP A 194 4.25 8.82 10.93
CA ASP A 194 5.44 8.61 11.78
C ASP A 194 5.43 9.23 13.19
N GLY A 195 4.37 9.92 13.61
CA GLY A 195 4.23 10.50 14.94
C GLY A 195 4.03 12.02 14.93
N GLY A 196 4.38 12.69 16.04
CA GLY A 196 4.17 14.13 16.24
C GLY A 196 3.14 14.43 17.33
N GLN A 197 3.17 15.66 17.87
CA GLN A 197 2.28 16.08 18.95
C GLN A 197 1.76 17.50 18.74
N LEU A 198 0.44 17.68 18.88
CA LEU A 198 -0.18 19.00 18.99
C LEU A 198 -0.39 19.37 20.45
N SER A 199 -0.28 20.68 20.74
CA SER A 199 -0.76 21.24 22.00
C SER A 199 -2.26 20.99 22.17
N SER A 200 -2.70 20.67 23.38
CA SER A 200 -4.13 20.47 23.67
C SER A 200 -4.94 21.76 23.60
N GLU A 201 -6.25 21.64 23.41
CA GLU A 201 -7.17 22.78 23.42
C GLU A 201 -7.12 23.54 24.75
N GLN A 202 -7.00 22.82 25.87
CA GLN A 202 -6.83 23.42 27.20
C GLN A 202 -5.55 24.25 27.33
N TYR A 203 -4.47 23.87 26.62
CA TYR A 203 -3.25 24.68 26.58
C TYR A 203 -3.49 25.97 25.78
N TYR A 204 -4.21 25.88 24.66
CA TYR A 204 -4.58 27.03 23.85
C TYR A 204 -5.49 27.99 24.63
N GLU A 205 -6.52 27.51 25.32
CA GLU A 205 -7.42 28.35 26.14
C GLU A 205 -6.65 29.13 27.23
N ARG A 206 -5.59 28.55 27.78
CA ARG A 206 -4.78 29.18 28.84
C ARG A 206 -3.72 30.15 28.32
N THR A 207 -3.19 29.93 27.13
CA THR A 207 -1.98 30.63 26.64
C THR A 207 -2.22 31.45 25.38
N GLY A 208 -3.27 31.14 24.62
CA GLY A 208 -3.52 31.67 23.28
C GLY A 208 -2.56 31.13 22.22
N ILE A 209 -1.78 30.07 22.52
CA ILE A 209 -0.71 29.56 21.68
C ILE A 209 -1.05 28.14 21.21
N LYS A 210 -1.02 27.90 19.90
CA LYS A 210 -1.02 26.55 19.33
C LYS A 210 0.38 26.13 18.96
N ARG A 211 0.73 24.88 19.28
CA ARG A 211 2.06 24.30 19.09
C ARG A 211 1.97 22.96 18.41
N CYS A 212 2.97 22.67 17.59
CA CYS A 212 3.15 21.41 16.92
C CYS A 212 4.59 20.95 17.09
N VAL A 213 4.78 19.70 17.50
CA VAL A 213 6.07 19.01 17.52
C VAL A 213 6.06 18.05 16.34
N SER A 214 6.93 18.28 15.36
CA SER A 214 7.04 17.42 14.18
C SER A 214 7.65 16.06 14.54
N PRO A 215 7.52 15.04 13.67
CA PRO A 215 8.07 13.71 13.93
C PRO A 215 9.59 13.67 14.12
N ASP A 216 10.32 14.65 13.58
CA ASP A 216 11.76 14.84 13.77
C ASP A 216 12.13 15.67 15.03
N GLY A 217 11.14 16.00 15.87
CA GLY A 217 11.33 16.64 17.17
C GLY A 217 11.45 18.17 17.15
N ARG A 218 11.22 18.83 16.01
CA ARG A 218 11.22 20.30 15.93
C ARG A 218 9.89 20.87 16.38
N GLU A 219 9.95 21.99 17.11
CA GLU A 219 8.75 22.68 17.60
C GLU A 219 8.39 23.88 16.72
N PHE A 220 7.11 23.98 16.36
CA PHE A 220 6.51 25.05 15.58
C PHE A 220 5.35 25.69 16.35
N THR A 221 5.18 27.00 16.21
CA THR A 221 4.11 27.77 16.87
C THR A 221 3.29 28.53 15.84
N GLU A 222 1.96 28.41 15.90
CA GLU A 222 1.04 29.10 14.99
C GLU A 222 1.30 30.62 15.02
N GLY A 223 1.47 31.24 13.85
CA GLY A 223 1.76 32.67 13.71
C GLY A 223 3.19 33.11 14.04
N LYS A 224 4.11 32.18 14.34
CA LYS A 224 5.56 32.44 14.42
C LYS A 224 6.28 31.59 13.39
N GLU A 225 6.68 32.21 12.28
CA GLU A 225 7.39 31.51 11.20
C GLU A 225 8.76 30.99 11.70
N GLY A 226 9.04 29.70 11.44
CA GLY A 226 10.27 29.02 11.84
C GLY A 226 10.11 28.08 13.04
N TRP A 227 11.16 27.31 13.32
CA TRP A 227 11.20 26.31 14.38
C TRP A 227 12.16 26.72 15.52
N SER A 228 11.96 26.18 16.73
CA SER A 228 12.79 26.47 17.91
C SER A 228 13.65 25.27 18.33
N ASP A 229 14.96 25.49 18.53
CA ASP A 229 15.89 24.53 19.16
C ASP A 229 15.67 24.36 20.67
N LYS A 230 14.99 25.32 21.31
CA LYS A 230 14.74 25.29 22.75
C LYS A 230 13.36 24.71 23.01
N PRO A 231 13.25 23.58 23.74
CA PRO A 231 11.96 23.16 24.28
C PRO A 231 11.46 24.28 25.20
N SER A 232 10.18 24.63 25.07
CA SER A 232 9.63 25.64 25.95
C SER A 232 9.39 25.12 27.36
N PRO A 233 9.53 25.99 28.38
CA PRO A 233 9.25 25.65 29.76
C PRO A 233 7.78 25.28 30.00
#